data_AF-A0A925MB55-F1
#
_entry.id   AF-A0A925MB55-F1
#
_cell.length_a   1.000
_cell.length_b   1.000
_cell.length_c   1.000
_cell.angle_alpha   90.00
_cell.angle_beta   90.00
_cell.angle_gamma   90.00
#
_symmetry.space_group_name_H-M   'P 1'
#
loop_
_entity.id
_entity.type
_entity.pdbx_description
1 polymer ?
#
loop_
_entity_poly.entity_id
_entity_poly.type
_entity_poly.pdbx_seq_one_letter_code
_entity_poly.pdbx_strand_id
1 'polypeptide(L)' 'MTSEQQGRRLAALRGEMTRHDLAVFVVPRVDEHQLSYVPACSERLAWISGFGGSAGTALIGRER' A
#
# COMPACT_ATOMS: atom_id res chain seq x y z
N MET A 1 -10.05 4.43 -10.67
CA MET A 1 -10.11 3.76 -9.35
C MET A 1 -10.79 4.75 -8.39
N THR A 2 -11.88 4.35 -7.72
CA THR A 2 -12.66 5.29 -6.88
C THR A 2 -12.06 5.39 -5.48
N SER A 3 -12.24 6.53 -4.81
CA SER A 3 -11.78 6.74 -3.43
C SER A 3 -12.37 5.72 -2.44
N GLU A 4 -13.60 5.29 -2.70
CA GLU A 4 -14.30 4.28 -1.91
C GLU A 4 -13.59 2.92 -1.90
N GLN A 5 -13.02 2.50 -3.04
CA GLN A 5 -12.30 1.22 -3.14
C GLN A 5 -10.98 1.25 -2.36
N GLN A 6 -10.29 2.40 -2.33
CA GLN A 6 -9.07 2.59 -1.55
C GLN A 6 -9.36 2.53 -0.05
N GLY A 7 -10.46 3.16 0.39
CA GLY A 7 -10.93 3.09 1.78
C GLY A 7 -11.15 1.65 2.24
N ARG A 8 -11.83 0.82 1.43
CA ARG A 8 -12.02 -0.61 1.73
C ARG A 8 -10.71 -1.38 1.87
N ARG A 9 -9.73 -1.14 0.98
CA ARG A 9 -8.41 -1.80 1.03
C ARG A 9 -7.62 -1.39 2.27
N LEU A 10 -7.63 -0.10 2.61
CA LEU A 10 -6.98 0.41 3.82
C LEU A 10 -7.62 -0.17 5.08
N ALA A 11 -8.94 -0.24 5.15
CA ALA A 11 -9.65 -0.85 6.28
C ALA A 11 -9.26 -2.33 6.45
N ALA A 12 -9.22 -3.10 5.36
CA ALA A 12 -8.79 -4.50 5.39
C ALA A 12 -7.34 -4.64 5.86
N LEU A 13 -6.41 -3.84 5.31
CA LEU A 13 -5.01 -3.86 5.73
C LEU A 13 -4.84 -3.50 7.21
N ARG A 14 -5.56 -2.49 7.70
CA ARG A 14 -5.54 -2.10 9.11
C ARG A 14 -6.08 -3.19 10.03
N GLY A 15 -7.10 -3.94 9.59
CA GLY A 15 -7.59 -5.12 10.28
C GLY A 15 -6.47 -6.15 10.49
N GLU A 16 -5.71 -6.46 9.43
CA GLU A 16 -4.56 -7.37 9.52
C GLU A 16 -3.42 -6.79 10.37
N MET A 17 -3.13 -5.48 10.26
CA MET A 17 -2.13 -4.83 11.12
C MET A 17 -2.47 -4.97 12.62
N THR A 18 -3.75 -4.84 12.99
CA THR A 18 -4.21 -5.07 14.37
C THR A 18 -4.01 -6.51 14.80
N ARG A 19 -4.33 -7.49 13.94
CA ARG A 19 -4.15 -8.93 14.24
C ARG A 19 -2.70 -9.31 14.47
N HIS A 20 -1.77 -8.66 13.77
CA HIS A 20 -0.34 -8.92 13.84
C HIS A 20 0.43 -7.96 14.78
N ASP A 21 -0.27 -7.11 15.53
CA ASP A 21 0.32 -6.06 16.38
C ASP A 21 1.36 -5.18 15.65
N LEU A 22 1.06 -4.79 14.40
CA LEU A 22 1.91 -3.92 13.59
C LEU A 22 1.51 -2.45 13.76
N ALA A 23 2.47 -1.59 14.12
CA ALA A 23 2.21 -0.15 14.25
C ALA A 23 2.14 0.55 12.87
N VAL A 24 3.03 0.15 11.96
CA VAL A 24 3.19 0.74 10.64
C VAL A 24 3.44 -0.35 9.61
N PHE A 25 2.83 -0.21 8.43
CA PHE A 25 3.12 -1.00 7.24
C PHE A 25 3.74 -0.11 6.15
N VAL A 26 4.85 -0.55 5.56
CA VAL A 26 5.61 0.22 4.56
C VAL A 26 5.34 -0.35 3.17
N VAL A 27 4.91 0.51 2.24
CA VAL A 27 4.64 0.12 0.85
C VAL A 27 5.53 0.94 -0.10
N PRO A 28 6.69 0.41 -0.50
CA PRO A 28 7.52 1.08 -1.51
C PRO A 28 6.91 0.91 -2.91
N ARG A 29 7.35 1.74 -3.85
CA ARG A 29 6.95 1.64 -5.26
C ARG A 29 7.54 0.43 -5.98
N VAL A 30 8.59 -0.21 -5.44
CA VAL A 30 9.36 -1.26 -6.12
C VAL A 30 8.81 -2.66 -5.88
N ASP A 31 9.21 -3.61 -6.74
CA ASP A 31 9.00 -5.04 -6.52
C ASP A 31 10.08 -5.63 -5.58
N GLU A 32 10.01 -6.94 -5.37
CA GLU A 32 10.97 -7.72 -4.57
C GLU A 32 12.41 -7.69 -5.12
N HIS A 33 12.59 -7.33 -6.39
CA HIS A 33 13.90 -7.18 -7.04
C HIS A 33 14.36 -5.72 -7.10
N GLN A 34 13.61 -4.80 -6.48
CA GLN A 34 13.89 -3.37 -6.45
C GLN A 34 13.90 -2.70 -7.84
N LEU A 35 13.16 -3.27 -8.79
CA LEU A 35 13.13 -2.76 -10.15
C LEU A 35 12.30 -1.48 -10.26
N SER A 36 12.74 -0.63 -11.19
CA SER A 36 12.04 0.62 -11.52
C SER A 36 10.84 0.42 -12.46
N TYR A 37 10.77 -0.72 -13.15
CA TYR A 37 9.59 -1.16 -13.89
C TYR A 37 8.95 -2.28 -13.09
N VAL A 38 7.73 -2.05 -12.62
CA VAL A 38 7.04 -2.95 -11.71
C VAL A 38 5.86 -3.56 -12.46
N PRO A 39 5.75 -4.89 -12.51
CA PRO A 39 4.61 -5.51 -13.17
C PRO A 39 3.31 -5.16 -12.45
N ALA A 40 2.18 -5.16 -13.15
CA ALA A 40 0.89 -4.77 -12.60
C ALA A 40 0.50 -5.51 -11.29
N CYS A 41 0.91 -6.78 -11.15
CA CYS A 41 0.67 -7.56 -9.93
C CYS A 41 1.47 -7.05 -8.71
N SER A 42 2.56 -6.33 -8.93
CA SER A 42 3.45 -5.79 -7.90
C SER A 42 3.29 -4.27 -7.69
N GLU A 43 2.35 -3.61 -8.38
CA GLU A 43 2.02 -2.17 -8.22
C GLU A 43 1.27 -1.86 -6.90
N ARG A 44 1.80 -2.36 -5.77
CA ARG A 44 1.18 -2.33 -4.45
C ARG A 44 0.92 -0.89 -3.97
N LEU A 45 1.86 0.03 -4.23
CA LEU A 45 1.72 1.45 -3.87
C LEU A 45 0.54 2.10 -4.59
N ALA A 46 0.44 1.94 -5.91
CA ALA A 46 -0.68 2.45 -6.69
C ALA A 46 -1.99 1.78 -6.27
N TRP A 47 -1.97 0.46 -6.06
CA TRP A 47 -3.14 -0.30 -5.63
C TRP A 47 -3.72 0.18 -4.29
N ILE A 48 -2.88 0.44 -3.27
CA ILE A 48 -3.37 0.84 -1.95
C ILE A 48 -3.70 2.34 -1.85
N SER A 49 -2.97 3.20 -2.57
CA SER A 49 -3.04 4.66 -2.38
C SER A 49 -3.57 5.45 -3.59
N GLY A 50 -3.60 4.86 -4.78
CA GLY A 50 -3.82 5.58 -6.05
C GLY A 50 -2.64 6.41 -6.53
N PHE A 51 -1.51 6.42 -5.82
CA PHE A 51 -0.31 7.12 -6.25
C PHE A 51 0.28 6.47 -7.51
N GLY A 52 0.21 7.17 -8.64
CA GLY A 52 0.76 6.74 -9.94
C GLY A 52 2.11 7.35 -10.29
N GLY A 53 2.80 7.99 -9.34
CA GLY A 53 4.10 8.59 -9.57
C GLY A 53 5.22 7.57 -9.72
N SER A 54 6.32 7.97 -10.35
CA SER A 54 7.46 7.09 -10.66
C SER A 54 8.35 6.75 -9.46
N ALA A 55 8.24 7.48 -8.34
CA ALA A 55 8.99 7.21 -7.11
C ALA A 55 8.14 7.61 -5.89
N GLY A 56 8.07 6.74 -4.89
CA GLY A 56 7.28 7.00 -3.68
C GLY A 56 7.31 5.83 -2.70
N THR A 57 6.88 6.09 -1.47
CA THR A 57 6.65 5.10 -0.42
C THR A 57 5.49 5.56 0.44
N ALA A 58 4.54 4.67 0.71
CA ALA A 58 3.48 4.92 1.66
C ALA A 58 3.84 4.33 3.03
N LEU A 59 3.58 5.09 4.09
CA LEU A 59 3.61 4.63 5.47
C LEU A 59 2.17 4.59 5.96
N ILE A 60 1.67 3.39 6.28
CA ILE A 60 0.30 3.18 6.71
C ILE A 60 0.34 2.87 8.20
N GLY A 61 -0.23 3.77 9.02
CA GLY A 61 -0.42 3.56 10.45
C GLY A 61 -1.79 2.97 10.78
N ARG A 62 -1.93 2.54 12.04
CA ARG A 62 -3.25 2.23 12.63
C ARG A 62 -4.16 3.45 12.57
N GLU A 63 -5.47 3.20 12.52
CA GLU A 63 -6.44 4.25 12.84
C GLU A 63 -6.26 4.70 14.29
N ARG A 64 -6.52 5.98 14.55
CA ARG A 64 -6.53 6.52 15.92
C ARG A 64 -7.83 6.19 16.61
#